data_AF-A0A8X6Y030-F1
#
_entry.id   AF-A0A8X6Y030-F1
#
_cell.length_a   1.000
_cell.length_b   1.000
_cell.length_c   1.000
_cell.angle_alpha   90.00
_cell.angle_beta   90.00
_cell.angle_gamma   90.00
#
_symmetry.space_group_name_H-M   'P 1'
#
loop_
_entity.id
_entity.type
_entity.pdbx_description
1 polymer ?
#
loop_
_entity_poly.entity_id
_entity_poly.type
_entity_poly.pdbx_seq_one_letter_code
_entity_poly.pdbx_strand_id
1 'polypeptide(L)'
;MIAIAKKQNFHPKIEYSVASIEDWSTVKQWKEQMTKVISIHCFHWGVDDCVPDSHHHKYDALYYKKMLESIGFEVLHSKERKIDVFSSDEDIKNFFTALCVLTPHVPLNRKEDFQNDLLEELLLHNGRDSNGMPYHDGKILELVVRKKIKN
;
A
#
# COMPACT_ATOMS: atom_id res chain seq x y z
N MET A 1 13.85 0.89 6.14
CA MET A 1 12.69 1.73 5.74
C MET A 1 12.64 3.07 6.47
N ILE A 2 12.45 3.13 7.81
CA ILE A 2 12.40 4.42 8.56
C ILE A 2 13.60 5.33 8.28
N ALA A 3 14.83 4.80 8.34
CA ALA A 3 16.03 5.62 8.13
C ALA A 3 16.06 6.28 6.74
N ILE A 4 15.58 5.57 5.73
CA ILE A 4 15.47 6.07 4.36
C ILE A 4 14.36 7.13 4.28
N ALA A 5 13.18 6.85 4.85
CA ALA A 5 12.06 7.79 4.89
C ALA A 5 12.42 9.09 5.63
N LYS A 6 13.11 8.99 6.78
CA LYS A 6 13.65 10.13 7.53
C LYS A 6 14.66 10.93 6.71
N LYS A 7 15.52 10.26 5.91
CA LYS A 7 16.52 10.94 5.07
C LYS A 7 15.90 11.65 3.87
N GLN A 8 14.88 11.07 3.24
CA GLN A 8 14.32 11.57 1.98
C GLN A 8 13.13 12.50 2.16
N ASN A 9 12.34 12.32 3.23
CA ASN A 9 11.10 13.06 3.48
C ASN A 9 11.13 13.71 4.88
N PHE A 10 12.29 14.24 5.28
CA PHE A 10 12.42 14.88 6.58
C PHE A 10 11.49 16.09 6.68
N HIS A 11 10.67 16.14 7.73
CA HIS A 11 9.91 17.32 8.08
C HIS A 11 9.73 17.37 9.60
N PRO A 12 9.91 18.53 10.27
CA PRO A 12 9.86 18.63 11.73
C PRO A 12 8.50 18.28 12.35
N LYS A 13 7.43 18.26 11.54
CA LYS A 13 6.07 17.85 11.97
C LYS A 13 5.72 16.39 11.63
N ILE A 14 6.66 15.61 11.09
CA ILE A 14 6.43 14.21 10.71
C ILE A 14 7.26 13.31 11.61
N GLU A 15 6.58 12.41 12.32
CA GLU A 15 7.20 11.33 13.09
C GLU A 15 7.15 10.02 12.29
N TYR A 16 8.26 9.29 12.28
CA TYR A 16 8.35 7.98 11.63
C TYR A 16 8.59 6.91 12.68
N SER A 17 7.64 6.00 12.81
CA SER A 17 7.65 4.91 13.80
C SER A 17 7.17 3.61 13.17
N VAL A 18 7.69 2.47 13.62
CA VAL A 18 7.31 1.12 13.17
C VAL A 18 6.61 0.46 14.34
N ALA A 19 5.39 -0.01 14.11
CA ALA A 19 4.68 -0.86 15.05
C ALA A 19 4.63 -2.28 14.47
N SER A 20 4.89 -3.27 15.32
CA SER A 20 4.67 -4.67 14.97
C SER A 20 3.20 -5.02 15.21
N ILE A 21 2.60 -5.85 14.34
CA ILE A 21 1.26 -6.38 14.60
C ILE A 21 1.27 -7.44 15.72
N GLU A 22 2.42 -8.07 15.95
CA GLU A 22 2.64 -9.02 17.04
C GLU A 22 2.83 -8.30 18.38
N ASP A 23 3.22 -7.01 18.36
CA ASP A 23 3.35 -6.16 19.54
C ASP A 23 2.52 -4.88 19.43
N TRP A 24 1.31 -4.95 20.00
CA TRP A 24 0.36 -3.84 20.05
C TRP A 24 0.73 -2.71 21.02
N SER A 25 1.83 -2.81 21.77
CA SER A 25 2.22 -1.79 22.77
C SER A 25 2.38 -0.40 22.12
N THR A 26 3.03 -0.34 20.97
CA THR A 26 3.24 0.88 20.19
C THR A 26 1.92 1.46 19.65
N VAL A 27 1.05 0.60 19.10
CA VAL A 27 -0.26 1.03 18.58
C VAL A 27 -1.16 1.57 19.70
N LYS A 28 -1.11 0.95 20.89
CA LYS A 28 -1.87 1.40 22.06
C LYS A 28 -1.47 2.80 22.52
N GLN A 29 -0.19 3.15 22.44
CA GLN A 29 0.29 4.51 22.77
C GLN A 29 -0.28 5.58 21.82
N TRP A 30 -0.51 5.24 20.55
CA TRP A 30 -1.05 6.17 19.55
C TRP A 30 -2.57 6.35 19.60
N LYS A 31 -3.28 5.38 20.21
CA LYS A 31 -4.75 5.28 20.20
C LYS A 31 -5.48 6.54 20.67
N GLU A 32 -4.83 7.37 21.48
CA GLU A 32 -5.40 8.61 22.03
C GLU A 32 -4.75 9.89 21.48
N GLN A 33 -3.70 9.74 20.66
CA GLN A 33 -2.94 10.86 20.07
C GLN A 33 -3.34 11.13 18.61
N MET A 34 -3.91 10.13 17.93
CA MET A 34 -4.32 10.25 16.53
C MET A 34 -5.70 10.91 16.42
N THR A 35 -5.74 12.18 16.02
CA THR A 35 -7.00 12.93 15.84
C THR A 35 -7.59 12.79 14.44
N LYS A 36 -6.76 12.47 13.43
CA LYS A 36 -7.14 12.20 12.03
C LYS A 36 -6.16 11.21 11.41
N VAL A 37 -6.67 10.17 10.75
CA VAL A 37 -5.87 9.23 9.93
C VAL A 37 -6.21 9.51 8.47
N ILE A 38 -5.22 9.89 7.65
CA ILE A 38 -5.46 10.32 6.26
C ILE A 38 -5.06 9.25 5.23
N SER A 39 -4.28 8.23 5.58
CA SER A 39 -4.02 7.10 4.68
C SER A 39 -3.37 5.90 5.38
N ILE A 40 -3.72 4.68 4.95
CA ILE A 40 -2.99 3.45 5.26
C ILE A 40 -2.50 2.90 3.92
N HIS A 41 -1.18 2.85 3.72
CA HIS A 41 -0.58 2.27 2.53
C HIS A 41 -0.01 0.88 2.87
N CYS A 42 -0.69 -0.18 2.44
CA CYS A 42 -0.17 -1.55 2.53
C CYS A 42 0.67 -1.86 1.29
N PHE A 43 1.98 -1.62 1.38
CA PHE A 43 2.91 -2.02 0.32
C PHE A 43 3.20 -3.52 0.40
N HIS A 44 3.10 -4.20 -0.73
CA HIS A 44 3.42 -5.61 -0.91
C HIS A 44 4.64 -5.71 -1.86
N TRP A 45 5.52 -6.69 -1.65
CA TRP A 45 6.07 -7.63 -2.67
C TRP A 45 7.28 -8.42 -2.10
N GLY A 46 7.19 -9.76 -2.18
CA GLY A 46 8.29 -10.67 -2.57
C GLY A 46 9.36 -11.08 -1.56
N VAL A 47 9.04 -11.99 -0.63
CA VAL A 47 9.95 -13.07 -0.19
C VAL A 47 9.06 -14.29 0.05
N ASP A 48 9.44 -15.47 -0.47
CA ASP A 48 8.63 -16.69 -0.44
C ASP A 48 8.23 -17.17 0.98
N ASP A 49 8.85 -16.62 2.03
CA ASP A 49 8.54 -16.90 3.44
C ASP A 49 7.63 -15.85 4.12
N CYS A 50 7.24 -14.79 3.41
CA CYS A 50 6.50 -13.65 3.97
C CYS A 50 5.23 -13.35 3.16
N VAL A 51 4.41 -14.37 2.91
CA VAL A 51 3.03 -14.13 2.44
C VAL A 51 2.28 -13.44 3.57
N PRO A 52 1.77 -12.20 3.39
CA PRO A 52 1.00 -11.54 4.44
C PRO A 52 -0.19 -12.42 4.85
N ASP A 53 -0.53 -12.42 6.13
CA ASP A 53 -1.61 -13.22 6.70
C ASP A 53 -2.92 -13.11 5.90
N SER A 54 -3.18 -11.92 5.36
CA SER A 54 -4.31 -11.62 4.48
C SER A 54 -4.32 -12.38 3.16
N HIS A 55 -3.15 -12.59 2.55
CA HIS A 55 -3.02 -13.38 1.32
C HIS A 55 -3.05 -14.88 1.62
N HIS A 56 -2.43 -15.31 2.73
CA HIS A 56 -2.47 -16.71 3.16
C HIS A 56 -3.91 -17.16 3.41
N HIS A 57 -4.68 -16.35 4.15
CA HIS A 57 -6.07 -16.63 4.49
C HIS A 57 -7.08 -16.13 3.45
N LYS A 58 -6.62 -15.48 2.37
CA LYS A 58 -7.46 -14.92 1.29
C LYS A 58 -8.57 -14.01 1.81
N TYR A 59 -8.26 -13.15 2.79
CA TYR A 59 -9.23 -12.19 3.30
C TYR A 59 -9.74 -11.28 2.18
N ASP A 60 -11.06 -11.13 2.13
CA ASP A 60 -11.76 -10.25 1.19
C ASP A 60 -12.31 -9.02 1.93
N ALA A 61 -13.03 -8.15 1.21
CA ALA A 61 -13.62 -6.98 1.84
C ALA A 61 -14.61 -7.33 2.95
N LEU A 62 -15.28 -8.48 2.88
CA LEU A 62 -16.24 -8.89 3.90
C LEU A 62 -15.54 -9.13 5.23
N TYR A 63 -14.37 -9.77 5.21
CA TYR A 63 -13.54 -9.95 6.40
C TYR A 63 -13.22 -8.61 7.07
N TYR A 64 -12.67 -7.65 6.30
CA TYR A 64 -12.26 -6.35 6.85
C TYR A 64 -13.44 -5.51 7.32
N LYS A 65 -14.59 -5.56 6.63
CA LYS A 65 -15.83 -4.91 7.08
C LYS A 65 -16.28 -5.43 8.42
N LYS A 66 -16.37 -6.77 8.57
CA LYS A 66 -16.77 -7.41 9.84
C LYS A 66 -15.81 -7.07 10.97
N MET A 67 -14.50 -7.09 10.69
CA MET A 67 -13.49 -6.70 11.66
C MET A 67 -13.72 -5.25 12.14
N LEU A 68 -13.92 -4.31 11.23
CA LEU A 68 -14.16 -2.90 11.55
C LEU A 68 -15.46 -2.71 12.35
N GLU A 69 -16.52 -3.40 11.97
CA GLU A 69 -17.81 -3.38 12.68
C GLU A 69 -17.67 -3.93 14.10
N SER A 70 -16.92 -5.04 14.28
CA SER A 70 -16.70 -5.67 15.58
C SER A 70 -15.98 -4.75 16.58
N ILE A 71 -15.11 -3.86 16.09
CA ILE A 71 -14.38 -2.90 16.92
C ILE A 71 -15.08 -1.53 17.00
N GLY A 72 -16.33 -1.43 16.54
CA GLY A 72 -17.19 -0.27 16.76
C GLY A 72 -17.20 0.78 15.65
N PHE A 73 -16.76 0.43 14.43
CA PHE A 73 -16.97 1.28 13.26
C PHE A 73 -18.26 0.91 12.52
N GLU A 74 -18.69 1.84 11.70
CA GLU A 74 -19.71 1.69 10.68
C GLU A 74 -19.05 1.92 9.33
N VAL A 75 -19.26 1.00 8.39
CA VAL A 75 -18.74 1.13 7.03
C VAL A 75 -19.74 1.91 6.19
N LEU A 76 -19.36 3.11 5.76
CA LEU A 76 -20.18 4.00 4.95
C LEU A 76 -20.01 3.73 3.45
N HIS A 77 -18.82 3.34 3.04
CA HIS A 77 -18.49 3.05 1.65
C HIS A 77 -17.46 1.93 1.54
N SER A 78 -17.53 1.17 0.45
CA SER A 78 -16.57 0.13 0.10
C SER A 78 -16.42 -0.02 -1.41
N LYS A 79 -15.16 -0.14 -1.86
CA LYS A 79 -14.78 -0.44 -3.24
C LYS A 79 -13.60 -1.44 -3.23
N GLU A 80 -13.59 -2.42 -4.13
CA GLU A 80 -12.64 -3.56 -4.11
C GLU A 80 -11.69 -3.63 -5.31
N ARG A 81 -11.78 -2.66 -6.21
CA ARG A 81 -10.99 -2.61 -7.43
C ARG A 81 -10.68 -1.17 -7.77
N LYS A 82 -9.45 -0.92 -8.20
CA LYS A 82 -9.01 0.40 -8.65
C LYS A 82 -8.20 0.23 -9.92
N ILE A 83 -8.62 0.93 -10.96
CA ILE A 83 -7.87 1.05 -12.21
C ILE A 83 -7.24 2.43 -12.18
N ASP A 84 -5.91 2.46 -12.19
CA ASP A 84 -5.10 3.67 -12.25
C ASP A 84 -4.48 3.75 -13.65
N VAL A 85 -4.85 4.78 -14.43
CA VAL A 85 -4.29 5.03 -15.76
C VAL A 85 -3.14 6.03 -15.61
N PHE A 86 -1.99 5.71 -16.19
CA PHE A 86 -0.78 6.53 -16.16
C PHE A 86 -0.59 7.24 -17.49
N SER A 87 -0.01 8.44 -17.46
CA SER A 87 0.15 9.29 -18.65
C SER A 87 1.26 8.80 -19.59
N SER A 88 2.14 7.91 -19.13
CA SER A 88 3.24 7.37 -19.91
C SER A 88 3.84 6.10 -19.26
N ASP A 89 4.64 5.38 -20.04
CA ASP A 89 5.44 4.24 -19.57
C ASP A 89 6.45 4.67 -18.50
N GLU A 90 7.01 5.88 -18.63
CA GLU A 90 7.95 6.43 -17.67
C GLU A 90 7.26 6.72 -16.32
N ASP A 91 6.00 7.17 -16.32
CA ASP A 91 5.24 7.42 -15.10
C ASP A 91 4.95 6.13 -14.32
N ILE A 92 4.46 5.09 -15.00
CA ILE A 92 4.19 3.80 -14.35
C ILE A 92 5.49 3.13 -13.89
N LYS A 93 6.56 3.18 -14.69
CA LYS A 93 7.89 2.66 -14.34
C LYS A 93 8.41 3.34 -13.08
N ASN A 94 8.40 4.68 -13.04
CA ASN A 94 8.87 5.44 -11.87
C ASN A 94 8.01 5.20 -10.63
N PHE A 95 6.69 5.14 -10.78
CA PHE A 95 5.78 4.85 -9.68
C PHE A 95 6.08 3.50 -9.04
N PHE A 96 6.05 2.40 -9.80
CA PHE A 96 6.25 1.07 -9.25
C PHE A 96 7.70 0.80 -8.83
N THR A 97 8.67 1.40 -9.51
CA THR A 97 10.08 1.40 -9.08
C THR A 97 10.23 2.02 -7.69
N ALA A 98 9.56 3.14 -7.42
CA ALA A 98 9.60 3.81 -6.12
C ALA A 98 8.90 3.01 -5.02
N LEU A 99 7.87 2.23 -5.37
CA LEU A 99 7.16 1.35 -4.43
C LEU A 99 7.87 0.03 -4.18
N CYS A 100 8.64 -0.48 -5.15
CA CYS A 100 9.33 -1.75 -5.05
C CYS A 100 10.46 -1.66 -4.01
N VAL A 101 10.30 -2.42 -2.91
CA VAL A 101 11.25 -2.44 -1.80
C VAL A 101 12.61 -3.01 -2.18
N LEU A 102 12.69 -3.76 -3.29
CA LEU A 102 13.92 -4.35 -3.81
C LEU A 102 14.74 -3.35 -4.63
N THR A 103 14.13 -2.31 -5.21
CA THR A 103 14.81 -1.32 -6.06
C THR A 103 16.09 -0.74 -5.43
N PRO A 104 16.14 -0.37 -4.14
CA PRO A 104 17.37 0.16 -3.53
C PRO A 104 18.51 -0.86 -3.41
N HIS A 105 18.22 -2.15 -3.53
CA HIS A 105 19.17 -3.26 -3.42
C HIS A 105 19.70 -3.74 -4.77
N VAL A 106 19.14 -3.24 -5.88
CA VAL A 106 19.62 -3.57 -7.23
C VAL A 106 20.95 -2.85 -7.49
N PRO A 107 22.00 -3.58 -7.95
CA PRO A 107 23.27 -2.96 -8.33
C PRO A 107 23.09 -1.84 -9.34
N LEU A 108 23.82 -0.73 -9.17
CA LEU A 108 23.63 0.48 -9.99
C LEU A 108 23.74 0.19 -11.50
N ASN A 109 24.66 -0.69 -11.89
CA ASN A 109 24.89 -1.08 -13.28
C ASN A 109 23.81 -2.01 -13.87
N ARG A 110 22.85 -2.48 -13.06
CA ARG A 110 21.71 -3.30 -13.49
C ARG A 110 20.36 -2.64 -13.20
N LYS A 111 20.39 -1.41 -12.69
CA LYS A 111 19.17 -0.75 -12.20
C LYS A 111 18.21 -0.42 -13.33
N GLU A 112 18.73 0.03 -14.47
CA GLU A 112 17.93 0.35 -15.65
C GLU A 112 17.30 -0.92 -16.24
N ASP A 113 18.09 -1.98 -16.43
CA ASP A 113 17.58 -3.29 -16.89
C ASP A 113 16.45 -3.79 -15.98
N PHE A 114 16.66 -3.77 -14.66
CA PHE A 114 15.62 -4.16 -13.70
C PHE A 114 14.35 -3.31 -13.81
N GLN A 115 14.47 -2.00 -14.01
CA GLN A 115 13.31 -1.11 -14.15
C GLN A 115 12.54 -1.40 -15.44
N ASN A 116 13.24 -1.76 -16.51
CA ASN A 116 12.63 -2.13 -17.79
C ASN A 116 11.93 -3.50 -17.68
N ASP A 117 12.58 -4.50 -17.10
CA ASP A 117 11.98 -5.82 -16.84
C ASP A 117 10.72 -5.70 -15.97
N LEU A 118 10.78 -4.86 -14.92
CA LEU A 118 9.63 -4.59 -14.06
C LEU A 118 8.47 -3.94 -14.84
N LEU A 119 8.77 -2.99 -15.73
CA LEU A 119 7.77 -2.36 -16.58
C LEU A 119 7.11 -3.37 -17.52
N GLU A 120 7.90 -4.22 -18.18
CA GLU A 120 7.38 -5.25 -19.09
C GLU A 120 6.42 -6.20 -18.37
N GLU A 121 6.79 -6.69 -17.19
CA GLU A 121 5.95 -7.55 -16.36
C GLU A 121 4.67 -6.83 -15.89
N LEU A 122 4.77 -5.56 -15.50
CA LEU A 122 3.60 -4.77 -15.13
C LEU A 122 2.62 -4.62 -16.30
N LEU A 123 3.10 -4.35 -17.51
CA LEU A 123 2.25 -4.21 -18.69
C LEU A 123 1.67 -5.54 -19.15
N LEU A 124 2.41 -6.65 -19.00
CA LEU A 124 1.94 -8.00 -19.31
C LEU A 124 0.77 -8.43 -18.43
N HIS A 125 0.86 -8.17 -17.12
CA HIS A 125 -0.19 -8.54 -16.17
C HIS A 125 -1.34 -7.54 -16.08
N ASN A 126 -1.13 -6.31 -16.55
CA ASN A 126 -2.16 -5.29 -16.65
C ASN A 126 -2.49 -5.05 -18.13
N GLY A 127 -2.21 -3.84 -18.63
CA GLY A 127 -2.31 -3.58 -20.05
C GLY A 127 -2.28 -2.09 -20.36
N ARG A 128 -2.81 -1.79 -21.54
CA ARG A 128 -3.00 -0.44 -22.05
C ARG A 128 -4.47 -0.20 -22.34
N ASP A 129 -4.91 1.03 -22.12
CA ASP A 129 -6.27 1.45 -22.44
C ASP A 129 -6.46 1.64 -23.96
N SER A 130 -7.65 2.09 -24.37
CA SER A 130 -7.96 2.36 -25.79
C SER A 130 -7.10 3.46 -26.43
N ASN A 131 -6.46 4.31 -25.62
CA ASN A 131 -5.56 5.37 -26.08
C ASN A 131 -4.08 4.93 -26.07
N GLY A 132 -3.81 3.66 -25.72
CA GLY A 132 -2.45 3.14 -25.56
C GLY A 132 -1.77 3.54 -24.24
N MET A 133 -2.50 4.16 -23.31
CA MET A 133 -1.95 4.58 -22.02
C MET A 133 -1.85 3.38 -21.07
N PRO A 134 -0.72 3.18 -20.39
CA PRO A 134 -0.56 2.06 -19.48
C PRO A 134 -1.47 2.24 -18.26
N TYR A 135 -2.05 1.13 -17.79
CA TYR A 135 -2.86 1.14 -16.57
C TYR A 135 -2.44 0.03 -15.62
N HIS A 136 -2.77 0.21 -14.34
CA HIS A 136 -2.70 -0.82 -13.32
C HIS A 136 -4.10 -1.15 -12.82
N ASP A 137 -4.48 -2.42 -12.87
CA ASP A 137 -5.75 -2.94 -12.36
C ASP A 137 -5.51 -3.69 -11.05
N GLY A 138 -5.59 -2.93 -9.95
CA GLY A 138 -5.36 -3.45 -8.62
C GLY A 138 -6.64 -3.93 -7.96
N LYS A 139 -6.58 -5.10 -7.31
CA LYS A 139 -7.55 -5.49 -6.28
C LYS A 139 -7.24 -4.71 -4.99
N ILE A 140 -7.80 -3.51 -4.89
CA ILE A 140 -7.59 -2.58 -3.77
C ILE A 140 -8.89 -2.41 -3.00
N LEU A 141 -8.84 -2.68 -1.70
CA LEU A 141 -9.95 -2.41 -0.79
C LEU A 141 -9.88 -0.97 -0.27
N GLU A 142 -10.80 -0.13 -0.73
CA GLU A 142 -11.04 1.21 -0.21
C GLU A 142 -12.27 1.18 0.68
N LEU A 143 -12.15 1.70 1.90
CA LEU A 143 -13.22 1.77 2.89
C LEU A 143 -13.33 3.18 3.45
N VAL A 144 -14.55 3.72 3.52
CA VAL A 144 -14.85 4.91 4.31
C VAL A 144 -15.63 4.47 5.53
N VAL A 145 -15.13 4.81 6.72
CA VAL A 145 -15.70 4.37 7.99
C VAL A 145 -15.97 5.52 8.95
N ARG A 146 -16.96 5.34 9.81
CA ARG A 146 -17.29 6.24 10.92
C ARG A 146 -17.25 5.48 12.23
N LYS A 147 -16.66 6.07 13.28
CA LYS A 147 -16.71 5.49 14.63
C LYS A 147 -18.11 5.65 15.20
N LYS A 148 -18.72 4.56 15.70
CA LYS A 148 -20.00 4.63 16.41
C LYS A 148 -19.78 5.32 17.75
N ILE A 149 -20.50 6.41 17.99
CA ILE A 149 -20.56 7.04 19.31
C ILE A 149 -21.48 6.17 20.15
N LYS A 150 -20.97 5.63 21.26
CA LYS A 150 -21.82 4.96 22.24
C LYS A 150 -22.62 6.05 22.97
N ASN A 151 -23.94 6.04 22.80
CA ASN A 151 -24.86 6.77 23.66
C ASN A 151 -24.89 6.11 25.05
#